data_AF-A0A2G2W5H3-F1
#
_entry.id   AF-A0A2G2W5H3-F1
#
_cell.length_a   1.000
_cell.length_b   1.000
_cell.length_c   1.000
_cell.angle_alpha   90.00
_cell.angle_beta   90.00
_cell.angle_gamma   90.00
#
_symmetry.space_group_name_H-M   'P 1'
#
loop_
_entity.id
_entity.type
_entity.pdbx_description
1 polymer ?
#
loop_
_entity_poly.entity_id
_entity_poly.type
_entity_poly.pdbx_seq_one_letter_code
_entity_poly.pdbx_strand_id
1 'polypeptide(L)'
;MDSSQHNSAAGSIGGNGIINPKSNDASPVDSAANAAGSPAEESKQNLNQVINSVDKTLGILHQLYLTVSAYNVSSQFPLLQRMNNLVVELDNMARLGEKCNIQVPMEVLNLIDDGKNPDEFTRDVLNSCISKNQITKGKTDAFKLAKHTTCGKNE
;
A
#
# COMPACT_ATOMS: atom_id res chain seq x y z
N MET A 1 1.40 -11.25 59.01
CA MET A 1 2.27 -12.44 59.04
C MET A 1 2.54 -12.74 57.57
N ASP A 2 3.67 -12.44 56.93
CA ASP A 2 5.07 -12.30 57.33
C ASP A 2 5.77 -11.42 56.26
N SER A 3 6.77 -10.63 56.67
CA SER A 3 7.67 -9.86 55.80
C SER A 3 9.00 -10.60 55.71
N SER A 4 9.59 -10.77 54.51
CA SER A 4 11.06 -10.81 54.23
C SER A 4 11.29 -11.15 52.74
N GLN A 5 11.70 -10.21 51.89
CA GLN A 5 13.10 -9.94 51.49
C GLN A 5 13.96 -11.18 51.17
N HIS A 6 14.29 -11.36 49.89
CA HIS A 6 15.63 -11.75 49.49
C HIS A 6 16.04 -11.09 48.17
N ASN A 7 17.18 -10.41 48.23
CA ASN A 7 17.92 -9.78 47.15
C ASN A 7 19.34 -10.35 47.17
N SER A 8 19.90 -10.67 46.01
CA SER A 8 21.33 -10.85 45.70
C SER A 8 21.41 -11.03 44.17
N ALA A 9 21.72 -10.02 43.34
CA ALA A 9 22.99 -9.31 43.11
C ALA A 9 24.14 -10.23 42.63
N ALA A 10 24.47 -10.19 41.33
CA ALA A 10 25.66 -9.53 40.77
C ALA A 10 26.19 -10.21 39.49
N GLY A 11 26.48 -9.40 38.46
CA GLY A 11 27.11 -9.83 37.22
C GLY A 11 27.16 -8.73 36.16
N SER A 12 27.87 -7.64 36.47
CA SER A 12 28.12 -6.48 35.60
C SER A 12 29.23 -6.76 34.59
N ILE A 13 29.01 -6.42 33.31
CA ILE A 13 30.03 -6.03 32.31
C ILE A 13 29.33 -4.96 31.43
N GLY A 14 29.52 -3.65 31.66
CA GLY A 14 30.55 -2.79 31.00
C GLY A 14 30.21 -2.60 29.51
N GLY A 15 29.61 -1.49 29.02
CA GLY A 15 30.17 -0.12 28.89
C GLY A 15 31.32 -0.11 27.86
N ASN A 16 31.42 0.70 26.80
CA ASN A 16 30.86 1.99 26.41
C ASN A 16 31.33 2.27 24.94
N GLY A 17 30.67 3.12 24.14
CA GLY A 17 31.24 3.50 22.82
C GLY A 17 30.39 4.37 21.89
N ILE A 18 29.82 5.47 22.39
CA ILE A 18 29.21 6.54 21.58
C ILE A 18 30.33 7.41 20.98
N ILE A 19 30.28 7.65 19.65
CA ILE A 19 30.99 8.78 19.02
C ILE A 19 30.00 9.60 18.18
N ASN A 20 29.57 10.72 18.75
CA ASN A 20 29.01 11.86 18.04
C ASN A 20 30.11 12.94 17.97
N PRO A 21 30.38 13.53 16.80
CA PRO A 21 30.86 14.89 16.73
C PRO A 21 29.75 15.77 16.15
N LYS A 22 29.20 16.64 17.00
CA LYS A 22 28.44 17.83 16.59
C LYS A 22 29.39 19.01 16.67
N SER A 23 29.45 19.84 15.64
CA SER A 23 29.50 21.31 15.69
C SER A 23 29.83 21.87 14.30
N ASN A 24 28.89 22.55 13.65
CA ASN A 24 28.99 24.01 13.52
C ASN A 24 27.72 24.60 12.86
N ASP A 25 27.28 25.68 13.49
CA ASP A 25 26.22 26.61 13.14
C ASP A 25 26.60 27.46 11.92
N ALA A 26 25.70 27.53 10.93
CA ALA A 26 25.56 28.64 10.00
C ALA A 26 24.30 28.41 9.12
N SER A 27 23.18 29.04 9.50
CA SER A 27 22.17 29.42 8.49
C SER A 27 22.76 30.52 7.62
N PRO A 28 22.59 30.45 6.30
CA PRO A 28 21.79 31.49 5.68
C PRO A 28 20.88 30.99 4.55
N VAL A 29 19.80 31.75 4.40
CA VAL A 29 19.11 32.13 3.15
C VAL A 29 18.34 31.05 2.37
N ASP A 30 17.02 31.20 2.45
CA ASP A 30 16.06 31.13 1.34
C ASP A 30 16.67 30.76 -0.01
N SER A 31 16.57 29.49 -0.36
CA SER A 31 16.54 29.08 -1.74
C SER A 31 15.35 28.16 -1.88
N ALA A 32 14.35 28.65 -2.63
CA ALA A 32 13.23 27.88 -3.11
C ALA A 32 13.76 26.60 -3.80
N ALA A 33 13.92 25.55 -3.00
CA ALA A 33 14.16 24.22 -3.48
C ALA A 33 12.83 23.77 -4.07
N ASN A 34 12.72 23.94 -5.38
CA ASN A 34 11.69 23.33 -6.20
C ASN A 34 11.63 21.84 -5.79
N ALA A 35 10.59 21.47 -5.05
CA ALA A 35 10.40 20.13 -4.52
C ALA A 35 10.08 19.20 -5.69
N ALA A 36 11.12 18.73 -6.39
CA ALA A 36 11.01 17.53 -7.19
C ALA A 36 10.79 16.37 -6.21
N GLY A 37 9.51 16.08 -5.93
CA GLY A 37 9.11 14.92 -5.14
C GLY A 37 9.72 13.66 -5.74
N SER A 38 10.06 12.69 -4.90
CA SER A 38 10.56 11.41 -5.40
C SER A 38 9.53 10.79 -6.38
N PRO A 39 9.96 10.02 -7.39
CA PRO A 39 9.05 9.40 -8.36
C PRO A 39 7.92 8.56 -7.73
N ALA A 40 8.17 8.02 -6.52
CA ALA A 40 7.18 7.28 -5.74
C ALA A 40 6.08 8.18 -5.16
N GLU A 41 6.43 9.38 -4.70
CA GLU A 41 5.45 10.35 -4.18
C GLU A 41 4.57 10.92 -5.30
N GLU A 42 5.14 11.17 -6.48
CA GLU A 42 4.38 11.60 -7.66
C GLU A 42 3.36 10.53 -8.09
N SER A 43 3.78 9.26 -8.12
CA SER A 43 2.89 8.13 -8.46
C SER A 43 1.72 8.01 -7.47
N LYS A 44 2.00 8.15 -6.17
CA LYS A 44 0.99 8.15 -5.12
C LYS A 44 0.04 9.35 -5.26
N GLN A 45 0.56 10.52 -5.57
CA GLN A 45 -0.25 11.72 -5.79
C GLN A 45 -1.17 11.55 -7.01
N ASN A 46 -0.67 11.03 -8.12
CA ASN A 46 -1.45 10.74 -9.32
C ASN A 46 -2.59 9.74 -9.01
N LEU A 47 -2.30 8.68 -8.26
CA LEU A 47 -3.32 7.73 -7.81
C LEU A 47 -4.41 8.41 -6.96
N ASN A 48 -4.03 9.27 -6.02
CA ASN A 48 -4.99 10.03 -5.20
C ASN A 48 -5.87 10.95 -6.05
N GLN A 49 -5.33 11.55 -7.12
CA GLN A 49 -6.13 12.36 -8.04
C GLN A 49 -7.20 11.53 -8.77
N VAL A 50 -6.85 10.31 -9.22
CA VAL A 50 -7.81 9.38 -9.83
C VAL A 50 -8.89 8.99 -8.82
N ILE A 51 -8.51 8.61 -7.59
CA ILE A 51 -9.46 8.24 -6.52
C ILE A 51 -10.46 9.38 -6.25
N ASN A 52 -9.97 10.59 -6.08
CA ASN A 52 -10.83 11.76 -5.84
C ASN A 52 -11.78 12.04 -7.03
N SER A 53 -11.33 11.80 -8.27
CA SER A 53 -12.14 11.93 -9.47
C SER A 53 -13.23 10.86 -9.55
N VAL A 54 -12.93 9.62 -9.15
CA VAL A 54 -13.92 8.53 -9.03
C VAL A 54 -14.99 8.89 -8.00
N ASP A 55 -14.60 9.33 -6.80
CA ASP A 55 -15.53 9.73 -5.74
C ASP A 55 -16.45 10.89 -6.19
N LYS A 56 -15.87 11.88 -6.87
CA LYS A 56 -16.63 13.00 -7.44
C LYS A 56 -17.63 12.53 -8.49
N THR A 57 -17.23 11.61 -9.37
CA THR A 57 -18.09 11.03 -10.41
C THR A 57 -19.25 10.26 -9.78
N LEU A 58 -18.98 9.44 -8.76
CA LEU A 58 -20.02 8.73 -8.00
C LEU A 58 -21.00 9.70 -7.34
N GLY A 59 -20.49 10.80 -6.77
CA GLY A 59 -21.32 11.87 -6.21
C GLY A 59 -22.24 12.52 -7.24
N ILE A 60 -21.73 12.82 -8.44
CA ILE A 60 -22.55 13.38 -9.53
C ILE A 60 -23.61 12.38 -9.98
N LEU A 61 -23.26 11.10 -10.16
CA LEU A 61 -24.19 10.03 -10.52
C LEU A 61 -25.31 9.89 -9.49
N HIS A 62 -24.98 9.92 -8.20
CA HIS A 62 -25.98 9.84 -7.14
C HIS A 62 -26.93 11.05 -7.16
N GLN A 63 -26.39 12.26 -7.30
CA GLN A 63 -27.21 13.47 -7.40
C GLN A 63 -28.08 13.50 -8.65
N LEU A 64 -27.58 12.96 -9.77
CA LEU A 64 -28.33 12.78 -10.98
C LEU A 64 -29.50 11.82 -10.75
N TYR A 65 -29.25 10.66 -10.13
CA TYR A 65 -30.28 9.70 -9.73
C TYR A 65 -31.38 10.35 -8.87
N LEU A 66 -31.01 11.13 -7.85
CA LEU A 66 -31.99 11.82 -6.99
C LEU A 66 -32.84 12.83 -7.79
N THR A 67 -32.20 13.60 -8.68
CA THR A 67 -32.89 14.59 -9.52
C THR A 67 -33.87 13.93 -10.48
N VAL A 68 -33.50 12.79 -11.09
CA VAL A 68 -34.36 12.02 -12.00
C VAL A 68 -35.50 11.34 -11.23
N SER A 69 -35.22 10.78 -10.06
CA SER A 69 -36.21 10.06 -9.25
C SER A 69 -37.33 10.98 -8.72
N ALA A 70 -37.01 12.25 -8.45
CA ALA A 70 -37.95 13.26 -7.96
C ALA A 70 -38.16 14.40 -8.98
N TYR A 71 -38.16 14.05 -10.27
CA TYR A 71 -38.20 15.04 -11.33
C TYR A 71 -39.44 15.93 -11.29
N ASN A 72 -39.22 17.23 -11.50
CA ASN A 72 -40.25 18.23 -11.75
C ASN A 72 -39.75 19.28 -12.75
N VAL A 73 -40.64 20.13 -13.27
CA VAL A 73 -40.30 21.14 -14.29
C VAL A 73 -39.16 22.07 -13.85
N SER A 74 -39.13 22.47 -12.58
CA SER A 74 -38.07 23.34 -12.02
C SER A 74 -36.70 22.65 -11.97
N SER A 75 -36.66 21.31 -11.97
CA SER A 75 -35.43 20.51 -11.98
C SER A 75 -34.81 20.31 -13.37
N GLN A 76 -35.47 20.76 -14.44
CA GLN A 76 -35.00 20.57 -15.82
C GLN A 76 -33.60 21.14 -16.05
N PHE A 77 -33.34 22.37 -15.62
CA PHE A 77 -32.03 23.00 -15.79
C PHE A 77 -30.95 22.32 -14.92
N PRO A 78 -31.16 22.09 -13.60
CA PRO A 78 -30.24 21.30 -12.79
C PRO A 78 -29.91 19.91 -13.35
N LEU A 79 -30.89 19.22 -13.92
CA LEU A 79 -30.70 17.91 -14.55
C LEU A 79 -29.69 18.00 -15.71
N LEU A 80 -29.90 18.92 -16.65
CA LEU A 80 -29.00 19.12 -17.79
C LEU A 80 -27.59 19.50 -17.34
N GLN A 81 -27.47 20.39 -16.35
CA GLN A 81 -26.18 20.77 -15.79
C GLN A 81 -25.46 19.58 -15.17
N ARG A 82 -26.15 18.72 -14.40
CA ARG A 82 -25.56 17.52 -13.79
C ARG A 82 -25.13 16.51 -14.84
N MET A 83 -25.88 16.32 -15.93
CA MET A 83 -25.49 15.45 -17.03
C MET A 83 -24.22 15.94 -17.73
N ASN A 84 -24.15 17.23 -18.05
CA ASN A 84 -22.94 17.82 -18.64
C ASN A 84 -21.74 17.70 -17.70
N ASN A 85 -21.93 17.96 -16.41
CA ASN A 85 -20.88 17.79 -15.40
C ASN A 85 -20.39 16.34 -15.31
N LEU A 86 -21.28 15.35 -15.43
CA LEU A 86 -20.89 13.94 -15.48
C LEU A 86 -19.97 13.67 -16.67
N VAL A 87 -20.32 14.15 -17.86
CA VAL A 87 -19.50 13.98 -19.07
C VAL A 87 -18.12 14.62 -18.88
N VAL A 88 -18.06 15.84 -18.34
CA VAL A 88 -16.78 16.54 -18.07
C VAL A 88 -15.93 15.79 -17.05
N GLU A 89 -16.52 15.25 -15.98
CA GLU A 89 -15.76 14.50 -14.98
C GLU A 89 -15.30 13.13 -15.48
N LEU A 90 -16.08 12.45 -16.34
CA LEU A 90 -15.65 11.20 -16.97
C LEU A 90 -14.44 11.42 -17.91
N ASP A 91 -14.44 12.50 -18.68
CA ASP A 91 -13.28 12.89 -19.50
C ASP A 91 -12.05 13.21 -18.63
N ASN A 92 -12.25 13.98 -17.56
CA ASN A 92 -11.20 14.29 -16.60
C ASN A 92 -10.63 13.02 -15.93
N MET A 93 -11.50 12.09 -15.54
CA MET A 93 -11.12 10.82 -14.93
C MET A 93 -10.29 9.96 -15.89
N ALA A 94 -10.69 9.89 -17.16
CA ALA A 94 -9.94 9.19 -18.20
C ALA A 94 -8.52 9.77 -18.37
N ARG A 95 -8.41 11.11 -18.45
CA ARG A 95 -7.12 11.81 -18.58
C ARG A 95 -6.21 11.64 -17.36
N LEU A 96 -6.79 11.62 -16.15
CA LEU A 96 -6.03 11.34 -14.93
C LEU A 96 -5.53 9.89 -14.89
N GLY A 97 -6.33 8.95 -15.41
CA GLY A 97 -5.98 7.53 -15.50
C GLY A 97 -4.72 7.25 -16.33
N GLU A 98 -4.45 8.03 -17.39
CA GLU A 98 -3.25 7.89 -18.22
C GLU A 98 -1.94 8.06 -17.43
N LYS A 99 -1.97 8.83 -16.33
CA LYS A 99 -0.81 9.08 -15.46
C LYS A 99 -0.63 7.99 -14.40
N CYS A 100 -1.55 7.04 -14.29
CA CYS A 100 -1.55 5.99 -13.28
C CYS A 100 -1.02 4.67 -13.86
N ASN A 101 0.30 4.49 -13.82
CA ASN A 101 0.96 3.30 -14.37
C ASN A 101 1.03 2.16 -13.34
N ILE A 102 -0.13 1.62 -12.96
CA ILE A 102 -0.25 0.48 -12.03
C ILE A 102 -0.52 -0.80 -12.82
N GLN A 103 0.26 -1.85 -12.55
CA GLN A 103 0.00 -3.18 -13.11
C GLN A 103 -0.94 -3.95 -12.19
N VAL A 104 -2.07 -4.41 -12.74
CA VAL A 104 -3.06 -5.18 -12.00
C VAL A 104 -3.14 -6.59 -12.60
N PRO A 105 -2.92 -7.66 -11.82
CA PRO A 105 -3.12 -9.03 -12.27
C PRO A 105 -4.56 -9.30 -12.72
N MET A 106 -4.74 -10.11 -13.77
CA MET A 106 -6.07 -10.45 -14.30
C MET A 106 -6.94 -11.16 -13.27
N GLU A 107 -6.34 -11.95 -12.37
CA GLU A 107 -7.05 -12.63 -11.29
C GLU A 107 -7.73 -11.64 -10.34
N VAL A 108 -7.11 -10.48 -10.10
CA VAL A 108 -7.70 -9.41 -9.27
C VAL A 108 -8.91 -8.80 -9.98
N LEU A 109 -8.84 -8.60 -11.30
CA LEU A 109 -9.99 -8.12 -12.10
C LEU A 109 -11.16 -9.10 -12.04
N ASN A 110 -10.91 -10.41 -12.18
CA ASN A 110 -11.96 -11.43 -12.10
C ASN A 110 -12.66 -11.42 -10.73
N LEU A 111 -11.91 -11.21 -9.64
CA LEU A 111 -12.51 -11.10 -8.29
C LEU A 111 -13.45 -9.89 -8.19
N ILE A 112 -13.08 -8.76 -8.81
CA ILE A 112 -13.92 -7.55 -8.82
C ILE A 112 -15.20 -7.80 -9.61
N ASP A 113 -15.11 -8.42 -10.79
CA ASP A 113 -16.26 -8.74 -11.64
C ASP A 113 -17.23 -9.72 -10.95
N ASP A 114 -16.70 -10.68 -10.20
CA ASP A 114 -17.47 -11.62 -9.37
C ASP A 114 -18.06 -10.98 -8.09
N GLY A 115 -17.74 -9.71 -7.79
CA GLY A 115 -18.15 -9.02 -6.57
C GLY A 115 -17.46 -9.53 -5.29
N LYS A 116 -16.31 -10.18 -5.42
CA LYS A 116 -15.48 -10.66 -4.30
C LYS A 116 -14.46 -9.61 -3.86
N ASN A 117 -13.89 -9.82 -2.67
CA ASN A 117 -12.83 -8.94 -2.17
C ASN A 117 -11.51 -9.22 -2.92
N PRO A 118 -10.90 -8.23 -3.62
CA PRO A 118 -9.61 -8.41 -4.30
C PRO A 118 -8.45 -8.77 -3.35
N ASP A 119 -8.56 -8.48 -2.05
CA ASP A 119 -7.54 -8.85 -1.05
C ASP A 119 -7.41 -10.38 -0.88
N GLU A 120 -8.40 -11.15 -1.32
CA GLU A 120 -8.32 -12.62 -1.37
C GLU A 120 -7.15 -13.08 -2.24
N PHE A 121 -6.91 -12.43 -3.39
CA PHE A 121 -5.76 -12.71 -4.23
C PHE A 121 -4.44 -12.46 -3.49
N THR A 122 -4.33 -11.31 -2.82
CA THR A 122 -3.13 -10.94 -2.04
C THR A 122 -2.85 -11.97 -0.94
N ARG A 123 -3.90 -12.38 -0.22
CA ARG A 123 -3.83 -13.41 0.83
C ARG A 123 -3.37 -14.76 0.26
N ASP A 124 -3.94 -15.18 -0.86
CA ASP A 124 -3.66 -16.48 -1.46
C ASP A 124 -2.24 -16.55 -2.03
N VAL A 125 -1.76 -15.47 -2.66
CA VAL A 125 -0.37 -15.34 -3.12
C VAL A 125 0.60 -15.39 -1.94
N LEU A 126 0.30 -14.69 -0.85
CA LEU A 126 1.12 -14.71 0.36
C LEU A 126 1.19 -16.12 0.98
N ASN A 127 0.05 -16.79 1.14
CA ASN A 127 -0.02 -18.16 1.65
C ASN A 127 0.71 -19.15 0.74
N SER A 128 0.58 -19.01 -0.57
CA SER A 128 1.30 -19.81 -1.56
C SER A 128 2.82 -19.60 -1.44
N CYS A 129 3.26 -18.35 -1.23
CA CYS A 129 4.67 -18.03 -1.00
C CYS A 129 5.21 -18.69 0.27
N ILE A 130 4.47 -18.61 1.39
CA ILE A 130 4.83 -19.25 2.66
C ILE A 130 4.98 -20.77 2.48
N SER A 131 3.98 -21.41 1.88
CA SER A 131 3.99 -22.87 1.64
C SER A 131 5.16 -23.28 0.74
N LYS A 132 5.38 -22.58 -0.38
CA LYS A 132 6.49 -22.85 -1.29
C LYS A 132 7.85 -22.62 -0.62
N ASN A 133 7.98 -21.60 0.22
CA ASN A 133 9.20 -21.35 0.98
C ASN A 133 9.51 -22.50 1.95
N GLN A 134 8.50 -22.97 2.69
CA GLN A 134 8.65 -24.08 3.63
C GLN A 134 9.03 -25.38 2.92
N ILE A 135 8.40 -25.69 1.79
CA ILE A 135 8.75 -26.85 0.95
C ILE A 135 10.19 -26.73 0.44
N THR A 136 10.58 -25.55 -0.05
CA THR A 136 11.93 -25.33 -0.59
C THR A 136 13.00 -25.46 0.49
N LYS A 137 12.74 -24.93 1.69
CA LYS A 137 13.59 -25.12 2.86
C LYS A 137 13.71 -26.61 3.21
N GLY A 138 12.59 -27.33 3.32
CA GLY A 138 12.59 -28.77 3.60
C GLY A 138 13.38 -29.59 2.58
N LYS A 139 13.23 -29.29 1.28
CA LYS A 139 14.02 -29.92 0.21
C LYS A 139 15.51 -29.64 0.34
N THR A 140 15.87 -28.40 0.67
CA THR A 140 17.27 -27.98 0.86
C THR A 140 17.90 -28.69 2.05
N ASP A 141 17.19 -28.76 3.18
CA ASP A 141 17.65 -29.40 4.40
C ASP A 141 17.80 -30.93 4.20
N ALA A 142 16.86 -31.56 3.50
CA ALA A 142 16.98 -32.97 3.11
C ALA A 142 18.20 -33.24 2.22
N PHE A 143 18.50 -32.35 1.27
CA PHE A 143 19.68 -32.48 0.42
C PHE A 143 20.98 -32.33 1.21
N LYS A 144 21.06 -31.37 2.14
CA LYS A 144 22.21 -31.21 3.05
C LYS A 144 22.43 -32.46 3.90
N LEU A 145 21.36 -33.02 4.47
CA LEU A 145 21.43 -34.25 5.26
C LEU A 145 21.89 -35.43 4.41
N ALA A 146 21.32 -35.62 3.22
CA ALA A 146 21.72 -36.67 2.29
C ALA A 146 23.21 -36.58 1.96
N LYS A 147 23.70 -35.38 1.59
CA LYS A 147 25.12 -35.14 1.32
C LYS A 147 26.02 -35.48 2.51
N HIS A 148 25.66 -35.03 3.71
CA HIS A 148 26.43 -35.35 4.93
C HIS A 148 26.50 -36.87 5.17
N THR A 149 25.36 -37.56 5.09
CA THR A 149 25.29 -39.00 5.37
C THR A 149 25.98 -39.88 4.32
N THR A 150 26.08 -39.44 3.07
CA THR A 150 26.72 -40.22 1.99
C THR A 150 28.21 -39.89 1.82
N CYS A 151 28.65 -38.67 2.18
CA CYS A 151 30.05 -38.26 2.02
C CYS A 151 30.93 -38.58 3.25
N GLY A 152 30.33 -38.65 4.45
CA GLY A 152 31.05 -38.94 5.70
C GLY A 152 31.20 -40.45 6.02
N LYS A 153 30.91 -41.35 5.08
CA LYS A 153 30.97 -42.82 5.29
C LYS A 153 32.18 -43.51 4.62
N ASN A 154 33.13 -42.75 4.09
CA ASN A 154 34.32 -43.26 3.42
C ASN A 154 35.62 -43.06 4.24
N GLU A 155 35.52 -42.92 5.55
CA GLU A 155 36.67 -42.84 6.47
C GLU A 155 36.58 -43.91 7.56
#